data_AF-A0A8S3IPF4-F1
#
_entry.id   AF-A0A8S3IPF4-F1
#
_cell.length_a   1.000
_cell.length_b   1.000
_cell.length_c   1.000
_cell.angle_alpha   90.00
_cell.angle_beta   90.00
_cell.angle_gamma   90.00
#
_symmetry.space_group_name_H-M   'P 1'
#
loop_
_entity.id
_entity.type
_entity.pdbx_description
1 polymer ?
#
loop_
_entity_poly.entity_id
_entity_poly.type
_entity_poly.pdbx_seq_one_letter_code
_entity_poly.pdbx_strand_id
1 'polypeptide(L)'
;IVYEFGSDWTILSRDFIIYITYGDDELIRGLRLTFNFSALPSESFYHTAVINSVYCDKYIRHNLRMVNWDRKRGCTCFNRDAGDLCGCSPVIYRRSDKKLFAVSRNIH
;
A
#
# COMPACT_ATOMS: atom_id res chain seq x y z
N ILE A 1 -8.90 -8.54 14.81
CA ILE A 1 -8.28 -8.05 13.56
C ILE A 1 -7.71 -6.67 13.81
N VAL A 2 -6.46 -6.43 13.39
CA VAL A 2 -5.84 -5.10 13.32
C VAL A 2 -5.87 -4.65 11.85
N TYR A 3 -6.40 -3.46 11.55
CA TYR A 3 -6.37 -2.90 10.19
C TYR A 3 -5.09 -2.10 9.98
N GLU A 4 -4.38 -2.38 8.88
CA GLU A 4 -3.17 -1.67 8.50
C GLU A 4 -3.34 -1.08 7.10
N PHE A 5 -2.80 0.11 6.90
CA PHE A 5 -2.93 0.90 5.67
C PHE A 5 -1.55 1.33 5.20
N GLY A 6 -1.38 1.44 3.88
CA GLY A 6 -0.11 1.86 3.31
C GLY A 6 -0.17 1.93 1.80
N SER A 7 0.99 1.72 1.18
CA SER A 7 1.07 1.71 -0.27
C SER A 7 0.44 0.44 -0.83
N ASP A 8 -0.31 0.57 -1.92
CA ASP A 8 -0.75 -0.52 -2.80
C ASP A 8 0.41 -1.14 -3.61
N TRP A 9 1.50 -0.40 -3.80
CA TRP A 9 2.77 -0.94 -4.29
C TRP A 9 3.42 -1.81 -3.20
N THR A 10 3.31 -3.12 -3.38
CA THR A 10 3.82 -4.13 -2.44
C THR A 10 4.65 -5.20 -3.18
N ILE A 11 5.37 -6.01 -2.41
CA ILE A 11 6.08 -7.19 -2.90
C ILE A 11 5.58 -8.37 -2.08
N LEU A 12 4.96 -9.35 -2.73
CA LEU A 12 4.32 -10.49 -2.08
C LEU A 12 5.06 -11.77 -2.43
N SER A 13 5.32 -12.62 -1.44
CA SER A 13 5.88 -13.95 -1.69
C SER A 13 4.84 -14.86 -2.35
N ARG A 14 5.31 -15.87 -3.08
CA ARG A 14 4.44 -16.85 -3.74
C ARG A 14 3.49 -17.54 -2.75
N ASP A 15 4.00 -17.93 -1.58
CA ASP A 15 3.22 -18.66 -0.58
C ASP A 15 2.11 -17.79 0.01
N PHE A 16 2.41 -16.51 0.27
CA PHE A 16 1.41 -15.56 0.72
C PHE A 16 0.33 -15.30 -0.35
N ILE A 17 0.72 -15.20 -1.63
CA ILE A 17 -0.24 -15.09 -2.75
C ILE A 17 -1.16 -16.31 -2.78
N ILE A 18 -0.61 -17.53 -2.70
CA ILE A 18 -1.42 -18.76 -2.68
C ILE A 18 -2.41 -18.73 -1.52
N TYR A 19 -1.96 -18.33 -0.33
CA TYR A 19 -2.81 -18.21 0.85
C TYR A 19 -3.97 -17.23 0.65
N ILE A 20 -3.72 -16.00 0.18
CA ILE A 20 -4.79 -15.01 0.00
C ILE A 20 -5.70 -15.31 -1.19
N THR A 21 -5.23 -16.05 -2.19
CA THR A 21 -6.01 -16.45 -3.37
C THR A 21 -6.88 -17.68 -3.12
N TYR A 22 -6.34 -18.71 -2.47
CA TYR A 22 -7.03 -20.00 -2.32
C TYR A 22 -7.46 -20.30 -0.88
N GLY A 23 -7.01 -19.53 0.10
CA GLY A 23 -7.46 -19.63 1.48
C GLY A 23 -8.95 -19.32 1.63
N ASP A 24 -9.59 -20.04 2.54
CA ASP A 24 -11.01 -19.91 2.88
C ASP A 24 -11.23 -19.92 4.41
N ASP A 25 -10.20 -19.56 5.18
CA ASP A 25 -10.35 -19.36 6.61
C ASP A 25 -11.22 -18.13 6.91
N GLU A 26 -11.63 -18.00 8.18
CA GLU A 26 -12.50 -16.92 8.63
C GLU A 26 -11.90 -15.53 8.35
N LEU A 27 -10.57 -15.39 8.46
CA LEU A 27 -9.87 -14.14 8.21
C LEU A 27 -10.00 -13.76 6.73
N ILE A 28 -9.59 -14.62 5.80
CA ILE A 28 -9.60 -14.32 4.37
C ILE A 28 -11.02 -14.11 3.85
N ARG A 29 -11.99 -14.93 4.29
CA ARG A 29 -13.40 -14.75 3.93
C ARG A 29 -13.95 -13.42 4.45
N GLY A 30 -13.67 -13.08 5.70
CA GLY A 30 -14.07 -11.80 6.30
C GLY A 30 -13.46 -10.61 5.57
N LEU A 31 -12.15 -10.64 5.30
CA LEU A 31 -11.44 -9.58 4.60
C LEU A 31 -11.92 -9.41 3.16
N ARG A 32 -12.21 -10.49 2.43
CA ARG A 32 -12.80 -10.40 1.08
C ARG A 32 -14.14 -9.67 1.12
N LEU A 33 -15.02 -10.02 2.05
CA LEU A 33 -16.31 -9.35 2.21
C LEU A 33 -16.16 -7.87 2.59
N THR A 34 -15.28 -7.55 3.55
CA THR A 34 -15.05 -6.16 3.98
C THR A 34 -14.47 -5.30 2.85
N PHE A 35 -13.42 -5.78 2.18
CA PHE A 35 -12.71 -5.00 1.17
C PHE A 35 -13.41 -4.96 -0.19
N ASN A 36 -14.40 -5.83 -0.44
CA ASN A 36 -15.25 -5.76 -1.63
C ASN A 36 -16.07 -4.46 -1.71
N PHE A 37 -16.33 -3.82 -0.57
CA PHE A 37 -17.10 -2.57 -0.49
C PHE A 37 -16.27 -1.41 0.07
N SER A 38 -14.94 -1.53 0.06
CA SER A 38 -14.03 -0.50 0.57
C SER A 38 -13.41 0.31 -0.57
N ALA A 39 -13.19 1.60 -0.33
CA ALA A 39 -12.39 2.44 -1.24
C ALA A 39 -10.90 2.09 -1.13
N LEU A 40 -10.18 2.15 -2.25
CA LEU A 40 -8.75 1.84 -2.36
C LEU A 40 -8.36 0.54 -1.61
N PRO A 41 -9.05 -0.60 -1.85
CA PRO A 41 -8.91 -1.79 -1.03
C PRO A 41 -7.48 -2.37 -1.07
N SER A 42 -6.75 -2.19 -2.17
CA SER A 42 -5.35 -2.60 -2.31
C SER A 42 -4.39 -1.89 -1.35
N GLU A 43 -4.72 -0.68 -0.88
CA GLU A 43 -3.92 0.07 0.09
C GLU A 43 -4.01 -0.51 1.51
N SER A 44 -4.89 -1.50 1.76
CA SER A 44 -5.08 -2.06 3.09
C SER A 44 -5.28 -3.58 3.15
N PHE A 45 -5.88 -4.21 2.14
CA PHE A 45 -6.20 -5.65 2.15
C PHE A 45 -4.96 -6.50 2.42
N TYR A 46 -3.87 -6.30 1.67
CA TYR A 46 -2.65 -7.11 1.80
C TYR A 46 -1.96 -6.90 3.15
N HIS A 47 -1.90 -5.64 3.63
CA HIS A 47 -1.32 -5.29 4.91
C HIS A 47 -2.11 -5.90 6.08
N THR A 48 -3.43 -5.78 6.04
CA THR A 48 -4.33 -6.35 7.04
C THR A 48 -4.27 -7.88 7.00
N ALA A 49 -4.25 -8.51 5.83
CA ALA A 49 -4.16 -9.97 5.71
C ALA A 49 -2.84 -10.51 6.26
N VAL A 50 -1.69 -9.92 5.93
CA VAL A 50 -0.39 -10.45 6.36
C VAL A 50 -0.21 -10.33 7.88
N ILE A 51 -0.56 -9.20 8.50
CA ILE A 51 -0.32 -9.00 9.94
C ILE A 51 -1.26 -9.82 10.84
N ASN A 52 -2.41 -10.25 10.33
CA ASN A 52 -3.38 -11.06 11.09
C ASN A 52 -3.31 -12.56 10.75
N SER A 53 -2.45 -12.96 9.81
CA SER A 53 -2.31 -14.35 9.38
C SER A 53 -1.06 -15.02 9.98
N VAL A 54 -0.87 -16.29 9.64
CA VAL A 54 0.34 -17.07 9.97
C VAL A 54 1.62 -16.50 9.34
N TYR A 55 1.52 -15.52 8.45
CA TYR A 55 2.66 -14.85 7.78
C TYR A 55 3.12 -13.57 8.48
N CYS A 56 2.58 -13.24 9.66
CA CYS A 56 2.87 -11.97 10.34
C CYS A 56 4.36 -11.78 10.67
N ASP A 57 5.10 -12.87 10.91
CA ASP A 57 6.55 -12.87 11.16
C ASP A 57 7.38 -12.57 9.91
N LYS A 58 6.79 -12.69 8.72
CA LYS A 58 7.42 -12.36 7.43
C LYS A 58 7.12 -10.93 6.96
N TYR A 59 6.30 -10.17 7.70
CA TYR A 59 5.94 -8.83 7.31
C TYR A 59 7.09 -7.84 7.51
N ILE A 60 7.51 -7.21 6.41
CA ILE A 60 8.53 -6.15 6.41
C ILE A 60 7.82 -4.82 6.10
N ARG A 61 7.91 -3.86 7.03
CA ARG A 61 7.35 -2.50 6.89
C ARG A 61 8.17 -1.61 5.96
N HIS A 62 8.43 -2.09 4.74
CA HIS A 62 9.11 -1.34 3.70
C HIS A 62 8.80 -1.97 2.33
N ASN A 63 8.37 -1.18 1.35
CA ASN A 63 7.96 -1.71 0.04
C ASN A 63 9.00 -1.53 -1.08
N LEU A 64 10.21 -1.06 -0.74
CA LEU A 64 11.31 -0.81 -1.68
C LEU A 64 10.96 0.19 -2.80
N ARG A 65 10.03 1.12 -2.54
CA ARG A 65 9.66 2.19 -3.47
C ARG A 65 10.07 3.56 -2.94
N MET A 66 10.61 4.37 -3.85
CA MET A 66 10.69 5.82 -3.66
C MET A 66 9.49 6.44 -4.36
N VAL A 67 8.61 7.07 -3.58
CA VAL A 67 7.39 7.72 -4.10
C VAL A 67 7.47 9.21 -3.80
N ASN A 68 7.33 10.04 -4.83
CA ASN A 68 7.39 11.49 -4.71
C ASN A 68 6.04 12.04 -4.23
N TRP A 69 5.80 12.01 -2.93
CA TRP A 69 4.62 12.63 -2.34
C TRP A 69 4.84 14.13 -2.14
N ASP A 70 4.19 14.94 -2.97
CA ASP A 70 4.05 16.37 -2.76
C ASP A 70 2.57 16.72 -2.63
N ARG A 71 2.10 16.89 -1.38
CA ARG A 71 0.68 17.13 -1.09
C ARG A 71 0.16 18.43 -1.72
N LYS A 72 0.99 19.46 -1.86
CA LYS A 72 0.56 20.75 -2.43
C LYS A 72 0.22 20.62 -3.91
N ARG A 73 0.93 19.74 -4.62
CA ARG A 73 0.75 19.53 -6.06
C ARG A 73 -0.14 18.32 -6.38
N GLY A 74 -0.10 17.28 -5.55
CA GLY A 74 -0.74 16.00 -5.81
C GLY A 74 -2.12 15.81 -5.18
N CYS A 75 -2.51 16.63 -4.19
CA CYS A 75 -3.80 16.53 -3.51
C CYS A 75 -4.74 17.65 -3.94
N THR A 76 -5.11 17.70 -5.22
CA THR A 76 -6.00 18.73 -5.77
C THR A 76 -7.48 18.32 -5.81
N CYS A 77 -7.79 17.09 -5.39
CA CYS A 77 -9.11 16.48 -5.57
C CYS A 77 -9.60 16.61 -7.03
N PHE A 78 -8.73 16.27 -7.99
CA PHE A 78 -9.01 16.38 -9.41
C PHE A 78 -10.08 15.39 -9.90
N ASN A 79 -10.21 14.23 -9.25
CA ASN A 79 -11.15 13.17 -9.63
C ASN A 79 -12.53 13.27 -8.92
N ARG A 80 -13.07 14.48 -8.72
CA ARG A 80 -14.40 14.64 -8.10
C ARG A 80 -15.53 13.98 -8.89
N ASP A 81 -15.39 13.90 -10.21
CA ASP A 81 -16.40 13.29 -11.08
C ASP A 81 -16.38 11.75 -11.01
N ALA A 82 -15.33 11.15 -10.44
CA ALA A 82 -15.16 9.70 -10.36
C ALA A 82 -15.75 9.10 -9.07
N GLY A 83 -16.07 9.90 -8.06
CA GLY A 83 -16.70 9.43 -6.83
C GLY A 83 -16.62 10.42 -5.66
N ASP A 84 -17.23 10.05 -4.54
CA ASP A 84 -17.44 10.92 -3.37
C ASP A 84 -16.19 11.09 -2.47
N LEU A 85 -15.02 10.67 -2.95
CA LEU A 85 -13.77 10.67 -2.18
C LEU A 85 -12.69 11.51 -2.89
N CYS A 86 -12.10 12.44 -2.15
CA CYS A 86 -10.91 13.15 -2.59
C CYS A 86 -9.66 12.30 -2.34
N GLY A 87 -8.95 11.96 -3.42
CA GLY A 87 -7.65 11.29 -3.36
C GLY A 87 -6.45 12.24 -3.56
N CYS A 88 -5.26 11.69 -3.33
CA CYS A 88 -3.98 12.28 -3.68
C CYS A 88 -3.24 11.34 -4.63
N SER A 89 -2.44 11.90 -5.54
CA SER A 89 -1.52 11.12 -6.37
C SER A 89 -0.08 11.60 -6.20
N PRO A 90 0.91 10.70 -6.30
CA PRO A 90 2.31 11.11 -6.34
C PRO A 90 2.60 11.91 -7.60
N VAL A 91 3.62 12.75 -7.53
CA VAL A 91 3.99 13.65 -8.62
C VAL A 91 5.21 13.14 -9.39
N ILE A 92 5.33 13.54 -10.65
CA ILE A 92 6.49 13.17 -11.46
C ILE A 92 7.76 13.82 -10.88
N TYR A 93 8.82 13.03 -10.76
CA TYR A 93 10.15 13.52 -10.40
C TYR A 93 10.69 14.49 -11.46
N ARG A 94 11.26 15.60 -11.01
CA ARG A 94 11.88 16.62 -11.87
C ARG A 94 13.36 16.76 -11.56
N ARG A 95 14.09 17.50 -12.40
CA ARG A 95 15.51 17.82 -12.19
C ARG A 95 15.77 18.51 -10.84
N SER A 96 14.79 19.24 -10.31
CA SER A 96 14.83 19.85 -8.97
C SER A 96 14.90 18.83 -7.84
N ASP A 97 14.47 17.59 -8.08
CA ASP A 97 14.28 16.56 -7.06
C ASP A 97 15.53 15.68 -6.91
N LYS A 98 16.61 15.98 -7.64
CA LYS A 98 17.89 15.24 -7.63
C LYS A 98 18.42 14.95 -6.23
N LYS A 99 18.20 15.87 -5.29
CA LYS A 99 18.62 15.72 -3.88
C LYS A 99 17.99 14.52 -3.17
N LEU A 100 16.81 14.06 -3.61
CA LEU A 100 16.13 12.90 -3.01
C LEU A 100 16.82 11.57 -3.36
N PHE A 101 17.61 11.54 -4.43
CA PHE A 101 18.35 10.37 -4.89
C PHE A 101 19.82 10.40 -4.45
N ALA A 102 20.23 11.42 -3.67
CA ALA A 102 21.57 11.46 -3.14
C ALA A 102 21.74 10.34 -2.09
N VAL A 103 22.65 9.40 -2.37
CA VAL A 103 23.02 8.35 -1.42
C VAL A 103 23.68 9.01 -0.21
N SER A 104 23.12 8.80 0.99
CA SER A 104 23.81 9.13 2.24
C SER A 104 25.10 8.32 2.30
N ARG A 105 26.25 8.99 2.21
CA ARG A 105 27.58 8.36 2.34
C ARG A 105 27.98 8.08 3.78
N ASN A 106 27.05 8.13 4.74
CA ASN A 106 27.32 7.83 6.14
C ASN A 106 26.73 6.46 6.49
N ILE A 107 27.46 5.42 6.11
CA ILE A 107 27.39 4.11 6.75
C ILE A 107 28.78 3.91 7.36
N HIS A 108 28.91 4.30 8.63
CA HIS A 108 29.96 3.84 9.53
C HIS A 108 29.32 2.87 10.51
#